data_AF-A0AAN4D5C0-F1
#
_entry.id   AF-A0AAN4D5C0-F1
#
_cell.length_a   1.000
_cell.length_b   1.000
_cell.length_c   1.000
_cell.angle_alpha   90.00
_cell.angle_beta   90.00
_cell.angle_gamma   90.00
#
_symmetry.space_group_name_H-M   'P 1'
#
loop_
_entity.id
_entity.type
_entity.pdbx_description
1 polymer ?
#
loop_
_entity_poly.entity_id
_entity_poly.type
_entity_poly.pdbx_seq_one_letter_code
_entity_poly.pdbx_strand_id
1 'polypeptide(L)'
;WQQFFTADGDVTITLPDTSQTTGPSAKKLIKSVSDKVDKNQLGSSAFRDAYSTAGKMLSEGDFGVGSSYPPALAANNPRSGLYTIEGDSSQVPPQAVGTGCGVIHINGSSYGLDIAGVMGGGGRLFARTYDNNTGREWREFYSTGNTTIDTNGFIKKASPVIKLKGDGTAVLNDEAEGVITEHISAGVYKISGVLGFHSEPIWGGVDGGIVIPANTNGLPLLWVDYEIDPDGSITLKTYHRTHDSAPEFARNLIGIKNKDGSFTETVQDGEPVDIPAGRWVDLRVEMPRNSLWNIKQQEAREKAERERQQNQQGTQL
;
A
#
# COMPACT_ATOMS: atom_id res chain seq x y z
N TRP A 1 72.42 -12.51 -30.33
CA TRP A 1 71.79 -13.29 -29.26
C TRP A 1 71.82 -12.56 -27.91
N GLN A 2 72.98 -12.16 -27.38
CA GLN A 2 73.06 -11.45 -26.09
C GLN A 2 72.14 -10.22 -26.00
N GLN A 3 72.12 -9.36 -27.04
CA GLN A 3 71.24 -8.19 -27.11
C GLN A 3 69.74 -8.54 -27.08
N PHE A 4 69.33 -9.69 -27.63
CA PHE A 4 67.92 -10.11 -27.61
C PHE A 4 67.42 -10.43 -26.18
N PHE A 5 68.30 -10.89 -25.29
CA PHE A 5 67.95 -11.21 -23.90
C PHE A 5 68.14 -10.04 -22.94
N THR A 6 68.99 -9.07 -23.27
CA THR A 6 69.37 -8.01 -22.32
C THR A 6 68.77 -6.64 -22.63
N ALA A 7 68.45 -6.33 -23.89
CA ALA A 7 67.94 -5.02 -24.28
C ALA A 7 66.52 -4.79 -23.73
N ASP A 8 66.20 -3.55 -23.34
CA ASP A 8 64.87 -3.16 -22.86
C ASP A 8 63.89 -2.84 -24.00
N GLY A 9 64.39 -2.62 -25.22
CA GLY A 9 63.64 -2.17 -26.39
C GLY A 9 63.55 -3.19 -27.52
N ASP A 10 63.25 -2.70 -28.73
CA ASP A 10 63.37 -3.53 -29.94
C ASP A 10 64.85 -3.74 -30.27
N VAL A 11 65.14 -4.89 -30.88
CA VAL A 11 66.49 -5.30 -31.27
C VAL A 11 66.48 -5.61 -32.76
N THR A 12 67.45 -5.05 -33.47
CA THR A 12 67.70 -5.38 -34.88
C THR A 12 68.63 -6.57 -34.98
N ILE A 13 68.22 -7.61 -35.70
CA ILE A 13 68.98 -8.83 -35.93
C ILE A 13 69.35 -8.89 -37.41
N THR A 14 70.65 -9.02 -37.69
CA THR A 14 71.14 -9.30 -39.04
C THR A 14 71.08 -10.80 -39.29
N LEU A 15 70.41 -11.20 -40.37
CA LEU A 15 70.27 -12.58 -40.82
C LEU A 15 71.52 -13.03 -41.62
N PRO A 16 71.70 -14.35 -41.84
CA PRO A 16 72.86 -14.86 -42.59
C PRO A 16 72.97 -14.35 -44.03
N ASP A 17 71.85 -13.94 -44.64
CA ASP A 17 71.78 -13.33 -45.97
C ASP A 17 72.05 -11.81 -45.96
N THR A 18 72.55 -11.27 -44.84
CA THR A 18 72.83 -9.85 -44.57
C THR A 18 71.60 -8.94 -44.45
N SER A 19 70.39 -9.46 -44.66
CA SER A 19 69.18 -8.70 -44.39
C SER A 19 69.01 -8.43 -42.89
N GLN A 20 68.27 -7.39 -42.54
CA GLN A 20 68.01 -7.03 -41.14
C GLN A 20 66.52 -7.12 -40.84
N THR A 21 66.19 -7.59 -39.64
CA THR A 21 64.82 -7.58 -39.11
C THR A 21 64.81 -6.99 -37.70
N THR A 22 63.77 -6.24 -37.36
CA THR A 22 63.62 -5.60 -36.06
C THR A 22 62.41 -6.18 -35.34
N GLY A 23 62.59 -6.59 -34.10
CA GLY A 23 61.52 -7.12 -33.26
C GLY A 23 61.76 -6.85 -31.77
N PRO A 24 60.75 -7.11 -30.92
CA PRO A 24 60.88 -6.90 -29.49
C PRO A 24 61.89 -7.86 -28.86
N SER A 25 62.71 -7.36 -27.94
CA SER A 25 63.57 -8.21 -27.11
C SER A 25 62.75 -9.16 -26.23
N ALA A 26 63.37 -10.24 -25.75
CA ALA A 26 62.75 -11.13 -24.77
C ALA A 26 62.30 -10.36 -23.50
N LYS A 27 63.11 -9.39 -23.05
CA LYS A 27 62.80 -8.57 -21.88
C LYS A 27 61.60 -7.65 -22.11
N LYS A 28 61.48 -7.06 -23.31
CA LYS A 28 60.32 -6.24 -23.72
C LYS A 28 59.03 -7.07 -23.78
N LEU A 29 59.11 -8.30 -24.32
CA LEU A 29 57.98 -9.23 -24.35
C LEU A 29 57.53 -9.61 -22.94
N ILE A 30 58.45 -10.04 -22.08
CA ILE A 30 58.16 -10.40 -20.68
C ILE A 30 57.53 -9.21 -19.94
N LYS A 31 58.11 -8.02 -20.06
CA LYS A 31 57.57 -6.81 -19.44
C LYS A 31 56.15 -6.50 -19.92
N SER A 32 55.87 -6.61 -21.22
CA SER A 32 54.51 -6.39 -21.75
C SER A 32 53.47 -7.41 -21.30
N VAL A 33 53.89 -8.60 -20.85
CA VAL A 33 53.02 -9.58 -20.20
C VAL A 33 52.85 -9.24 -18.71
N SER A 34 53.90 -8.77 -18.04
CA SER A 34 53.84 -8.30 -16.65
C SER A 34 52.99 -7.02 -16.48
N ASP A 35 52.96 -6.16 -17.50
CA ASP A 35 52.14 -4.94 -17.51
C ASP A 35 50.65 -5.22 -17.76
N LYS A 36 50.30 -6.44 -18.19
CA LYS A 36 48.90 -6.87 -18.28
C LYS A 36 48.41 -7.30 -16.90
N VAL A 37 47.37 -6.64 -16.40
CA VAL A 37 46.69 -6.99 -15.15
C VAL A 37 46.25 -8.46 -15.20
N ASP A 38 46.49 -9.21 -14.12
CA ASP A 38 46.07 -10.61 -14.01
C ASP A 38 44.54 -10.69 -14.16
N LYS A 39 44.04 -11.59 -15.02
CA LYS A 39 42.60 -11.79 -15.22
C LYS A 39 41.88 -12.14 -13.92
N ASN A 40 42.56 -12.81 -12.98
CA ASN A 40 42.01 -13.13 -11.66
C ASN A 40 41.81 -11.88 -10.78
N GLN A 41 42.51 -10.78 -11.06
CA GLN A 41 42.35 -9.50 -10.37
C GLN A 41 41.19 -8.67 -10.91
N LEU A 42 40.66 -8.98 -12.10
CA LEU A 42 39.56 -8.23 -12.72
C LEU A 42 38.16 -8.66 -12.23
N GLY A 43 38.09 -9.69 -11.37
CA GLY A 43 36.84 -10.19 -10.80
C GLY A 43 35.89 -10.78 -11.85
N SER A 44 34.65 -11.04 -11.45
CA SER A 44 33.61 -11.59 -12.35
C SER A 44 33.15 -10.60 -13.42
N SER A 45 33.36 -9.29 -13.21
CA SER A 45 33.01 -8.21 -14.14
C SER A 45 33.72 -8.31 -15.49
N ALA A 46 34.92 -8.92 -15.55
CA ALA A 46 35.68 -9.10 -16.79
C ALA A 46 34.99 -9.99 -17.84
N PHE A 47 33.96 -10.73 -17.43
CA PHE A 47 33.24 -11.69 -18.28
C PHE A 47 31.79 -11.28 -18.57
N ARG A 48 31.33 -10.12 -18.09
CA ARG A 48 29.95 -9.67 -18.29
C ARG A 48 29.88 -8.60 -19.36
N ASP A 49 28.86 -8.66 -20.21
CA ASP A 49 28.55 -7.60 -21.17
C ASP A 49 28.18 -6.32 -20.41
N ALA A 50 29.02 -5.29 -20.50
CA ALA A 50 28.73 -3.97 -19.96
C ALA A 50 27.88 -3.18 -20.96
N TYR A 51 26.64 -2.85 -20.61
CA TYR A 51 25.75 -2.03 -21.45
C TYR A 51 26.06 -0.50 -21.38
N SER A 52 27.13 -0.10 -20.69
CA SER A 52 27.53 1.30 -20.51
C SER A 52 28.66 1.69 -21.45
N THR A 53 28.44 2.71 -22.30
CA THR A 53 29.47 3.28 -23.19
C THR A 53 30.52 4.12 -22.45
N ALA A 54 30.30 4.44 -21.18
CA ALA A 54 31.24 5.21 -20.35
C ALA A 54 32.39 4.34 -19.80
N GLY A 55 32.33 3.01 -19.93
CA GLY A 55 33.36 2.08 -19.45
C GLY A 55 33.46 1.94 -17.92
N LYS A 56 32.57 2.60 -17.15
CA LYS A 56 32.48 2.47 -15.69
C LYS A 56 31.36 1.50 -15.32
N MET A 57 31.67 0.54 -14.45
CA MET A 57 30.69 -0.37 -13.86
C MET A 57 30.44 0.00 -12.40
N LEU A 58 29.21 -0.22 -11.93
CA LEU A 58 28.88 -0.16 -10.50
C LEU A 58 29.42 -1.41 -9.80
N SER A 59 30.03 -1.23 -8.64
CA SER A 59 30.38 -2.33 -7.73
C SER A 59 29.15 -2.76 -6.92
N GLU A 60 29.16 -3.98 -6.38
CA GLU A 60 28.14 -4.41 -5.42
C GLU A 60 28.07 -3.43 -4.24
N GLY A 61 26.86 -2.98 -3.91
CA GLY A 61 26.59 -2.01 -2.85
C GLY A 61 26.61 -0.54 -3.28
N ASP A 62 27.11 -0.22 -4.49
CA ASP A 62 27.10 1.16 -4.97
C ASP A 62 25.66 1.70 -5.05
N PHE A 63 25.43 2.84 -4.39
CA PHE A 63 24.11 3.46 -4.28
C PHE A 63 23.03 2.50 -3.74
N GLY A 64 23.43 1.52 -2.91
CA GLY A 64 22.55 0.52 -2.33
C GLY A 64 22.16 -0.64 -3.26
N VAL A 65 22.64 -0.67 -4.51
CA VAL A 65 22.29 -1.73 -5.46
C VAL A 65 23.10 -2.98 -5.16
N GLY A 66 22.41 -4.11 -4.98
CA GLY A 66 23.05 -5.40 -4.66
C GLY A 66 23.53 -5.53 -3.22
N SER A 67 23.35 -4.52 -2.37
CA SER A 67 23.67 -4.63 -0.94
C SER A 67 22.72 -5.59 -0.23
N SER A 68 23.25 -6.36 0.73
CA SER A 68 22.42 -7.13 1.68
C SER A 68 21.61 -6.22 2.61
N TYR A 69 22.12 -5.01 2.87
CA TYR A 69 21.41 -3.96 3.61
C TYR A 69 21.67 -2.60 2.94
N PRO A 70 20.68 -1.98 2.27
CA PRO A 70 20.87 -0.66 1.70
C PRO A 70 21.28 0.35 2.78
N PRO A 71 22.10 1.36 2.43
CA PRO A 71 22.52 2.37 3.39
C PRO A 71 21.33 3.19 3.90
N ALA A 72 21.43 3.70 5.12
CA ALA A 72 20.43 4.61 5.67
C ALA A 72 20.37 5.91 4.83
N LEU A 73 19.15 6.40 4.59
CA LEU A 73 18.93 7.68 3.91
C LEU A 73 19.38 8.84 4.81
N ALA A 74 20.39 9.59 4.35
CA ALA A 74 20.87 10.75 5.07
C ALA A 74 19.87 11.93 5.00
N ALA A 75 19.87 12.79 6.02
CA ALA A 75 18.94 13.92 6.12
C ALA A 75 19.11 15.00 5.02
N ASN A 76 20.31 15.13 4.43
CA ASN A 76 20.68 16.26 3.57
C ASN A 76 20.56 15.98 2.05
N ASN A 77 19.52 15.26 1.60
CA ASN A 77 19.32 14.94 0.18
C ASN A 77 20.57 14.25 -0.43
N PRO A 78 20.85 12.98 -0.07
CA PRO A 78 22.04 12.26 -0.53
C PRO A 78 22.04 12.07 -2.05
N ARG A 79 23.08 11.45 -2.63
CA ARG A 79 23.07 11.11 -4.06
C ARG A 79 21.91 10.17 -4.38
N SER A 80 21.43 10.16 -5.63
CA SER A 80 20.39 9.23 -6.04
C SER A 80 20.80 7.77 -5.80
N GLY A 81 19.87 6.93 -5.35
CA GLY A 81 20.15 5.56 -4.97
C GLY A 81 18.99 4.85 -4.28
N LEU A 82 19.26 3.63 -3.82
CA LEU A 82 18.39 2.82 -2.98
C LEU A 82 18.87 2.92 -1.54
N TYR A 83 17.95 3.24 -0.63
CA TYR A 83 18.24 3.51 0.77
C TYR A 83 17.23 2.81 1.68
N THR A 84 17.51 2.79 2.98
CA THR A 84 16.55 2.44 4.02
C THR A 84 16.29 3.64 4.93
N ILE A 85 15.11 3.70 5.52
CA ILE A 85 14.84 4.56 6.69
C ILE A 85 14.41 3.64 7.82
N GLU A 86 15.11 3.74 8.95
CA GLU A 86 14.82 2.96 10.15
C GLU A 86 13.48 3.33 10.77
N GLY A 87 12.83 2.37 11.43
CA GLY A 87 11.48 2.51 11.98
C GLY A 87 11.33 3.54 13.11
N ASP A 88 12.42 3.90 13.77
CA ASP A 88 12.48 4.90 14.85
C ASP A 88 12.94 6.29 14.35
N SER A 89 13.24 6.42 13.06
CA SER A 89 13.65 7.67 12.45
C SER A 89 12.50 8.68 12.39
N SER A 90 12.80 9.95 12.65
CA SER A 90 11.85 11.05 12.42
C SER A 90 11.48 11.25 10.95
N GLN A 91 12.22 10.63 10.03
CA GLN A 91 11.98 10.68 8.59
C GLN A 91 11.09 9.54 8.09
N VAL A 92 10.73 8.58 8.95
CA VAL A 92 9.96 7.41 8.56
C VAL A 92 8.51 7.79 8.22
N PRO A 93 7.89 7.24 7.17
CA PRO A 93 6.48 7.50 6.90
C PRO A 93 5.61 6.95 8.04
N PRO A 94 4.42 7.53 8.28
CA PRO A 94 3.64 7.25 9.50
C PRO A 94 3.32 5.77 9.70
N GLN A 95 3.16 5.01 8.63
CA GLN A 95 2.80 3.59 8.67
C GLN A 95 4.00 2.64 8.52
N ALA A 96 5.20 3.18 8.55
CA ALA A 96 6.47 2.47 8.68
C ALA A 96 7.11 2.66 10.07
N VAL A 97 6.45 3.34 11.00
CA VAL A 97 6.95 3.48 12.38
C VAL A 97 7.13 2.08 13.00
N GLY A 98 8.31 1.82 13.56
CA GLY A 98 8.71 0.54 14.15
C GLY A 98 9.24 -0.51 13.15
N THR A 99 8.85 -0.45 11.87
CA THR A 99 9.26 -1.43 10.85
C THR A 99 10.30 -0.90 9.87
N GLY A 100 10.29 0.41 9.61
CA GLY A 100 11.13 1.06 8.60
C GLY A 100 10.59 0.92 7.17
N CYS A 101 11.31 1.50 6.23
CA CYS A 101 10.96 1.44 4.81
C CYS A 101 12.21 1.37 3.91
N GLY A 102 12.04 0.76 2.74
CA GLY A 102 12.97 0.90 1.63
C GLY A 102 12.61 2.13 0.81
N VAL A 103 13.61 2.87 0.35
CA VAL A 103 13.42 4.14 -0.34
C VAL A 103 14.21 4.17 -1.64
N ILE A 104 13.54 4.56 -2.72
CA ILE A 104 14.18 5.03 -3.94
C ILE A 104 14.32 6.55 -3.80
N HIS A 105 15.56 7.03 -3.73
CA HIS A 105 15.87 8.44 -3.61
C HIS A 105 16.39 8.99 -4.94
N ILE A 106 15.85 10.13 -5.37
CA ILE A 106 16.31 10.87 -6.53
C ILE A 106 16.77 12.26 -6.09
N ASN A 107 18.06 12.52 -6.26
CA ASN A 107 18.67 13.82 -5.98
C ASN A 107 18.59 14.75 -7.20
N GLY A 108 18.03 15.94 -6.98
CA GLY A 108 18.01 17.05 -7.93
C GLY A 108 18.74 18.28 -7.39
N SER A 109 19.87 18.11 -6.71
CA SER A 109 20.59 19.16 -5.95
C SER A 109 19.82 19.65 -4.72
N SER A 110 19.21 20.83 -4.74
CA SER A 110 18.38 21.32 -3.62
C SER A 110 17.00 20.68 -3.55
N TYR A 111 16.56 20.04 -4.64
CA TYR A 111 15.27 19.37 -4.76
C TYR A 111 15.46 17.86 -4.89
N GLY A 112 14.39 17.09 -4.74
CA GLY A 112 14.46 15.64 -4.84
C GLY A 112 13.12 14.95 -4.65
N LEU A 113 13.12 13.63 -4.82
CA LEU A 113 11.95 12.76 -4.65
C LEU A 113 12.38 11.51 -3.90
N ASP A 114 11.60 11.16 -2.88
CA ASP A 114 11.61 9.82 -2.32
C ASP A 114 10.34 9.07 -2.72
N ILE A 115 10.50 7.80 -3.06
CA ILE A 115 9.41 6.82 -3.11
C ILE A 115 9.76 5.73 -2.11
N ALA A 116 8.93 5.57 -1.08
CA ALA A 116 9.16 4.64 0.01
C ALA A 116 8.12 3.51 0.01
N GLY A 117 8.60 2.28 0.21
CA GLY A 117 7.77 1.11 0.49
C GLY A 117 8.00 0.61 1.90
N VAL A 118 6.92 0.44 2.67
CA VAL A 118 7.01 -0.02 4.06
C VAL A 118 7.53 -1.44 4.13
N MET A 119 8.54 -1.67 4.97
CA MET A 119 9.12 -3.00 5.21
C MET A 119 8.34 -3.74 6.29
N GLY A 120 7.11 -4.17 5.96
CA GLY A 120 6.19 -4.88 6.86
C GLY A 120 4.82 -4.22 6.95
N GLY A 121 3.75 -5.02 6.88
CA GLY A 121 2.37 -4.51 6.88
C GLY A 121 1.88 -4.06 5.50
N GLY A 122 0.99 -4.86 4.90
CA GLY A 122 0.07 -4.49 3.81
C GLY A 122 0.64 -3.99 2.47
N GLY A 123 1.94 -3.73 2.33
CA GLY A 123 2.53 -3.22 1.09
C GLY A 123 2.21 -1.76 0.77
N ARG A 124 2.18 -0.88 1.80
CA ARG A 124 1.88 0.56 1.61
C ARG A 124 3.05 1.29 0.95
N LEU A 125 2.71 2.26 0.10
CA LEU A 125 3.67 3.11 -0.62
C LEU A 125 3.45 4.58 -0.28
N PHE A 126 4.55 5.32 -0.18
CA PHE A 126 4.57 6.75 0.12
C PHE A 126 5.51 7.49 -0.83
N ALA A 127 5.25 8.75 -1.10
CA ALA A 127 6.18 9.66 -1.74
C ALA A 127 6.30 10.97 -0.95
N ARG A 128 7.47 11.59 -1.02
CA ARG A 128 7.68 12.98 -0.58
C ARG A 128 8.66 13.66 -1.50
N THR A 129 8.59 14.98 -1.56
CA THR A 129 9.58 15.80 -2.25
C THR A 129 10.60 16.36 -1.27
N TYR A 130 11.77 16.73 -1.76
CA TYR A 130 12.71 17.60 -1.07
C TYR A 130 12.64 19.01 -1.64
N ASP A 131 12.68 20.00 -0.76
CA ASP A 131 12.88 21.41 -1.10
C ASP A 131 14.01 21.97 -0.23
N ASN A 132 14.99 22.63 -0.85
CA ASN A 132 16.17 23.16 -0.16
C ASN A 132 16.81 22.13 0.79
N ASN A 133 17.04 20.91 0.29
CA ASN A 133 17.59 19.77 1.02
C ASN A 133 16.76 19.30 2.22
N THR A 134 15.50 19.73 2.33
CA THR A 134 14.59 19.34 3.41
C THR A 134 13.44 18.50 2.86
N GLY A 135 13.31 17.27 3.37
CA GLY A 135 12.19 16.39 3.02
C GLY A 135 10.87 16.95 3.52
N ARG A 136 9.87 17.00 2.65
CA ARG A 136 8.49 17.38 2.98
C ARG A 136 7.73 16.21 3.59
N GLU A 137 6.49 16.48 3.97
CA GLU A 137 5.57 15.46 4.48
C GLU A 137 5.38 14.32 3.48
N TRP A 138 5.28 13.10 4.00
CA TRP A 138 4.92 11.94 3.22
C TRP A 138 3.47 12.00 2.75
N ARG A 139 3.26 11.59 1.51
CA ARG A 139 1.95 11.39 0.89
C ARG A 139 1.80 9.94 0.51
N GLU A 140 0.70 9.35 0.92
CA GLU A 140 0.41 7.94 0.67
C GLU A 140 -0.20 7.71 -0.71
N PHE A 141 0.20 6.62 -1.36
CA PHE A 141 -0.49 6.11 -2.54
C PHE A 141 -1.68 5.24 -2.15
N TYR A 142 -2.83 5.53 -2.74
CA TYR A 142 -4.00 4.68 -2.63
C TYR A 142 -3.96 3.56 -3.68
N SER A 143 -4.27 2.34 -3.24
CA SER A 143 -4.33 1.12 -4.03
C SER A 143 -5.54 0.29 -3.60
N THR A 144 -5.83 -0.80 -4.31
CA THR A 144 -6.90 -1.74 -3.93
C THR A 144 -6.70 -2.38 -2.56
N GLY A 145 -5.49 -2.32 -1.98
CA GLY A 145 -5.19 -2.85 -0.65
C GLY A 145 -5.52 -1.89 0.51
N ASN A 146 -5.76 -0.61 0.24
CA ASN A 146 -6.12 0.39 1.27
C ASN A 146 -7.35 1.24 0.87
N THR A 147 -8.05 0.86 -0.21
CA THR A 147 -9.27 1.53 -0.68
C THR A 147 -10.36 0.55 -1.09
N THR A 148 -11.61 1.01 -1.00
CA THR A 148 -12.82 0.36 -1.53
C THR A 148 -13.44 1.25 -2.61
N ILE A 149 -14.23 0.64 -3.51
CA ILE A 149 -14.98 1.36 -4.55
C ILE A 149 -16.45 1.35 -4.17
N ASP A 150 -17.11 2.51 -4.14
CA ASP A 150 -18.57 2.53 -3.93
C ASP A 150 -19.37 2.10 -5.16
N THR A 151 -20.68 1.96 -4.98
CA THR A 151 -21.65 1.61 -6.02
C THR A 151 -21.61 2.57 -7.22
N ASN A 152 -21.10 3.79 -7.06
CA ASN A 152 -20.97 4.79 -8.12
C ASN A 152 -19.54 4.83 -8.73
N GLY A 153 -18.63 3.96 -8.32
CA GLY A 153 -17.28 3.89 -8.85
C GLY A 153 -16.24 4.81 -8.18
N PHE A 154 -16.58 5.50 -7.09
CA PHE A 154 -15.63 6.37 -6.39
C PHE A 154 -14.71 5.57 -5.46
N ILE A 155 -13.41 5.89 -5.50
CA ILE A 155 -12.38 5.32 -4.62
C ILE A 155 -12.48 5.95 -3.23
N LYS A 156 -12.51 5.11 -2.20
CA LYS A 156 -12.76 5.47 -0.80
C LYS A 156 -11.74 4.78 0.09
N LYS A 157 -11.21 5.44 1.13
CA LYS A 157 -10.38 4.77 2.14
C LYS A 157 -11.16 3.59 2.76
N ALA A 158 -10.53 2.44 2.95
CA ALA A 158 -11.19 1.25 3.51
C ALA A 158 -11.67 1.54 4.93
N SER A 159 -12.97 1.36 5.20
CA SER A 159 -13.60 1.51 6.52
C SER A 159 -14.36 0.22 6.85
N PRO A 160 -14.56 -0.13 8.12
CA PRO A 160 -15.50 -1.19 8.51
C PRO A 160 -16.90 -0.88 7.95
N VAL A 161 -17.51 -1.84 7.26
CA VAL A 161 -18.82 -1.72 6.60
C VAL A 161 -19.71 -2.90 6.96
N ILE A 162 -20.93 -2.59 7.37
CA ILE A 162 -21.99 -3.54 7.64
C ILE A 162 -23.09 -3.31 6.61
N LYS A 163 -23.48 -4.35 5.88
CA LYS A 163 -24.66 -4.34 4.99
C LYS A 163 -25.83 -5.01 5.68
N LEU A 164 -26.62 -4.23 6.43
CA LEU A 164 -27.73 -4.71 7.24
C LEU A 164 -28.98 -4.97 6.38
N LYS A 165 -29.59 -6.14 6.52
CA LYS A 165 -30.80 -6.56 5.79
C LYS A 165 -32.04 -6.55 6.67
N GLY A 166 -33.21 -6.67 6.04
CA GLY A 166 -34.51 -6.57 6.70
C GLY A 166 -34.79 -7.63 7.76
N ASP A 167 -34.14 -8.80 7.65
CA ASP A 167 -34.25 -9.91 8.59
C ASP A 167 -33.24 -9.82 9.75
N GLY A 168 -32.49 -8.71 9.85
CA GLY A 168 -31.45 -8.50 10.85
C GLY A 168 -30.12 -9.17 10.54
N THR A 169 -30.01 -9.95 9.45
CA THR A 169 -28.71 -10.47 9.01
C THR A 169 -27.89 -9.37 8.35
N ALA A 170 -26.57 -9.53 8.37
CA ALA A 170 -25.67 -8.58 7.73
C ALA A 170 -24.56 -9.27 6.93
N VAL A 171 -24.06 -8.57 5.92
CA VAL A 171 -22.77 -8.90 5.28
C VAL A 171 -21.72 -7.92 5.80
N LEU A 172 -20.65 -8.46 6.36
CA LEU A 172 -19.54 -7.71 6.95
C LEU A 172 -18.35 -7.78 6.00
N ASN A 173 -17.56 -6.70 5.92
CA ASN A 173 -16.20 -6.80 5.40
C ASN A 173 -15.23 -7.28 6.48
N ASP A 174 -14.00 -7.57 6.10
CA ASP A 174 -12.97 -8.08 7.00
C ASP A 174 -12.75 -7.15 8.21
N GLU A 175 -12.74 -5.83 7.99
CA GLU A 175 -12.54 -4.84 9.06
C GLU A 175 -13.69 -4.78 10.07
N ALA A 176 -14.90 -5.20 9.70
CA ALA A 176 -16.07 -5.29 10.58
C ALA A 176 -16.26 -6.69 11.19
N GLU A 177 -15.25 -7.57 11.11
CA GLU A 177 -15.35 -8.93 11.68
C GLU A 177 -15.65 -8.89 13.19
N GLY A 178 -16.65 -9.66 13.61
CA GLY A 178 -17.09 -9.77 15.00
C GLY A 178 -18.26 -8.86 15.38
N VAL A 179 -18.73 -8.01 14.47
CA VAL A 179 -19.99 -7.28 14.66
C VAL A 179 -21.18 -8.25 14.71
N ILE A 180 -22.11 -7.99 15.62
CA ILE A 180 -23.36 -8.74 15.78
C ILE A 180 -24.52 -7.83 15.39
N THR A 181 -25.44 -8.35 14.58
CA THR A 181 -26.66 -7.65 14.18
C THR A 181 -27.90 -8.45 14.57
N GLU A 182 -28.90 -7.78 15.11
CA GLU A 182 -30.14 -8.39 15.59
C GLU A 182 -31.36 -7.60 15.09
N HIS A 183 -32.41 -8.32 14.68
CA HIS A 183 -33.72 -7.75 14.40
C HIS A 183 -34.55 -7.77 15.69
N ILE A 184 -34.95 -6.61 16.19
CA ILE A 184 -35.66 -6.48 17.46
C ILE A 184 -37.18 -6.48 17.23
N SER A 185 -37.63 -5.70 16.26
CA SER A 185 -39.02 -5.59 15.84
C SER A 185 -39.09 -4.91 14.46
N ALA A 186 -40.29 -4.78 13.90
CA ALA A 186 -40.49 -4.14 12.59
C ALA A 186 -39.80 -2.76 12.52
N GLY A 187 -38.83 -2.65 11.63
CA GLY A 187 -38.01 -1.47 11.42
C GLY A 187 -37.04 -1.15 12.54
N VAL A 188 -36.72 -2.07 13.47
CA VAL A 188 -35.79 -1.82 14.58
C VAL A 188 -34.71 -2.88 14.63
N TYR A 189 -33.45 -2.43 14.58
CA TYR A 189 -32.27 -3.28 14.52
C TYR A 189 -31.25 -2.87 15.58
N LYS A 190 -30.57 -3.85 16.17
CA LYS A 190 -29.44 -3.63 17.08
C LYS A 190 -28.14 -4.07 16.44
N ILE A 191 -27.12 -3.23 16.54
CA ILE A 191 -25.77 -3.48 16.03
C ILE A 191 -24.80 -3.35 17.20
N SER A 192 -24.11 -4.43 17.54
CA SER A 192 -23.23 -4.53 18.71
C SER A 192 -21.81 -4.90 18.30
N GLY A 193 -20.82 -4.57 19.15
CA GLY A 193 -19.39 -4.79 18.86
C GLY A 193 -18.74 -3.64 18.08
N VAL A 194 -19.38 -2.48 18.06
CA VAL A 194 -18.94 -1.24 17.39
C VAL A 194 -18.85 -0.09 18.40
N LEU A 195 -18.20 1.01 18.02
CA LEU A 195 -18.06 2.24 18.82
C LEU A 195 -18.84 3.42 18.20
N GLY A 196 -20.01 3.13 17.63
CA GLY A 196 -20.82 4.08 16.87
C GLY A 196 -20.38 4.20 15.40
N PHE A 197 -20.84 5.28 14.75
CA PHE A 197 -20.48 5.57 13.36
C PHE A 197 -19.04 6.06 13.23
N HIS A 198 -18.45 5.78 12.08
CA HIS A 198 -17.10 6.23 11.79
C HIS A 198 -17.04 7.76 11.66
N SER A 199 -16.21 8.41 12.47
CA SER A 199 -16.23 9.88 12.69
C SER A 199 -15.55 10.72 11.60
N GLU A 200 -14.95 10.10 10.58
CA GLU A 200 -14.25 10.82 9.52
C GLU A 200 -15.23 11.69 8.68
N PRO A 201 -14.92 13.00 8.46
CA PRO A 201 -15.81 13.93 7.75
C PRO A 201 -16.21 13.53 6.33
N ILE A 202 -15.36 12.74 5.65
CA ILE A 202 -15.60 12.25 4.28
C ILE A 202 -16.80 11.29 4.22
N TRP A 203 -17.22 10.75 5.36
CA TRP A 203 -18.34 9.82 5.50
C TRP A 203 -19.62 10.48 6.04
N GLY A 204 -19.63 11.80 6.23
CA GLY A 204 -20.75 12.55 6.82
C GLY A 204 -20.49 13.00 8.26
N GLY A 205 -19.28 12.81 8.79
CA GLY A 205 -18.92 13.21 10.15
C GLY A 205 -19.52 12.29 11.23
N VAL A 206 -19.72 12.82 12.44
CA VAL A 206 -20.27 12.05 13.58
C VAL A 206 -21.69 11.55 13.35
N ASP A 207 -22.44 12.21 12.46
CA ASP A 207 -23.79 11.83 12.02
C ASP A 207 -23.79 11.18 10.61
N GLY A 208 -22.60 10.82 10.12
CA GLY A 208 -22.37 10.21 8.84
C GLY A 208 -22.42 8.67 8.87
N GLY A 209 -22.15 8.07 7.72
CA GLY A 209 -21.87 6.63 7.63
C GLY A 209 -23.07 5.74 7.31
N ILE A 210 -24.24 6.30 7.03
CA ILE A 210 -25.44 5.54 6.63
C ILE A 210 -25.73 5.76 5.15
N VAL A 211 -25.92 4.68 4.38
CA VAL A 211 -26.47 4.73 3.03
C VAL A 211 -27.73 3.87 2.97
N ILE A 212 -28.84 4.52 2.62
CA ILE A 212 -30.16 3.89 2.53
C ILE A 212 -30.48 3.44 1.10
N PRO A 213 -31.27 2.36 0.93
CA PRO A 213 -31.62 1.88 -0.39
C PRO A 213 -32.56 2.86 -1.10
N ALA A 214 -32.36 3.03 -2.40
CA ALA A 214 -33.19 3.85 -3.28
C ALA A 214 -33.81 3.04 -4.42
N ASN A 215 -34.95 3.47 -4.93
CA ASN A 215 -35.55 2.88 -6.13
C ASN A 215 -34.75 3.21 -7.40
N THR A 216 -35.18 2.70 -8.55
CA THR A 216 -34.51 2.92 -9.85
C THR A 216 -34.42 4.39 -10.27
N ASN A 217 -35.25 5.26 -9.69
CA ASN A 217 -35.24 6.71 -9.95
C ASN A 217 -34.42 7.49 -8.91
N GLY A 218 -33.67 6.81 -8.05
CA GLY A 218 -32.86 7.45 -7.01
C GLY A 218 -33.67 7.99 -5.82
N LEU A 219 -34.96 7.66 -5.73
CA LEU A 219 -35.80 8.07 -4.60
C LEU A 219 -35.58 7.10 -3.41
N PRO A 220 -35.20 7.59 -2.22
CA PRO A 220 -34.93 6.74 -1.06
C PRO A 220 -36.18 5.99 -0.59
N LEU A 221 -36.02 4.72 -0.20
CA LEU A 221 -37.14 3.86 0.19
C LEU A 221 -37.54 3.98 1.66
N LEU A 222 -36.64 4.52 2.50
CA LEU A 222 -36.76 4.53 3.95
C LEU A 222 -36.42 5.92 4.51
N TRP A 223 -37.03 6.27 5.63
CA TRP A 223 -36.46 7.17 6.63
C TRP A 223 -35.64 6.36 7.61
N VAL A 224 -34.59 6.96 8.17
CA VAL A 224 -33.73 6.32 9.15
C VAL A 224 -33.53 7.25 10.33
N ASP A 225 -33.62 6.68 11.53
CA ASP A 225 -33.26 7.28 12.80
C ASP A 225 -32.31 6.33 13.54
N TYR A 226 -31.51 6.84 14.47
CA TYR A 226 -30.61 6.00 15.25
C TYR A 226 -30.31 6.54 16.64
N GLU A 227 -29.96 5.63 17.54
CA GLU A 227 -29.44 5.94 18.87
C GLU A 227 -28.13 5.17 19.08
N ILE A 228 -27.14 5.82 19.70
CA ILE A 228 -25.87 5.21 20.08
C ILE A 228 -25.89 5.02 21.59
N ASP A 229 -25.76 3.76 22.02
CA ASP A 229 -25.69 3.40 23.44
C ASP A 229 -24.33 3.79 24.04
N PRO A 230 -24.20 3.88 25.37
CA PRO A 230 -22.93 4.21 26.03
C PRO A 230 -21.75 3.26 25.73
N ASP A 231 -22.06 2.02 25.34
CA ASP A 231 -21.07 1.02 24.93
C ASP A 231 -20.66 1.15 23.45
N GLY A 232 -21.29 2.06 22.71
CA GLY A 232 -21.08 2.31 21.29
C GLY A 232 -22.02 1.52 20.37
N SER A 233 -22.84 0.62 20.90
CA SER A 233 -23.80 -0.16 20.11
C SER A 233 -24.85 0.76 19.46
N ILE A 234 -25.22 0.48 18.21
CA ILE A 234 -26.15 1.32 17.44
C ILE A 234 -27.53 0.66 17.41
N THR A 235 -28.56 1.40 17.79
CA THR A 235 -29.96 1.03 17.55
C THR A 235 -30.43 1.78 16.31
N LEU A 236 -30.65 1.08 15.20
CA LEU A 236 -31.12 1.65 13.94
C LEU A 236 -32.63 1.47 13.82
N LYS A 237 -33.34 2.55 13.48
CA LYS A 237 -34.78 2.54 13.23
C LYS A 237 -35.07 2.93 11.78
N THR A 238 -35.94 2.19 11.10
CA THR A 238 -36.32 2.43 9.71
C THR A 238 -37.83 2.62 9.59
N TYR A 239 -38.22 3.62 8.79
CA TYR A 239 -39.62 3.96 8.57
C TYR A 239 -39.92 4.03 7.09
N HIS A 240 -41.17 3.76 6.73
CA HIS A 240 -41.62 3.84 5.35
C HIS A 240 -41.50 5.27 4.84
N ARG A 241 -40.98 5.43 3.61
CA ARG A 241 -40.84 6.74 2.97
C ARG A 241 -41.59 6.77 1.65
N THR A 242 -42.64 7.57 1.58
CA THR A 242 -43.37 7.81 0.33
C THR A 242 -42.85 9.05 -0.41
N HIS A 243 -43.22 9.18 -1.69
CA HIS A 243 -42.86 10.33 -2.53
C HIS A 243 -44.08 10.86 -3.28
N ASP A 244 -44.94 11.62 -2.61
CA ASP A 244 -46.24 12.07 -3.15
C ASP A 244 -46.15 12.84 -4.47
N SER A 245 -45.06 13.58 -4.66
CA SER A 245 -44.80 14.37 -5.88
C SER A 245 -44.34 13.52 -7.07
N ALA A 246 -43.99 12.25 -6.85
CA ALA A 246 -43.57 11.33 -7.90
C ALA A 246 -44.79 10.73 -8.65
N PRO A 247 -44.60 10.24 -9.90
CA PRO A 247 -45.60 9.41 -10.57
C PRO A 247 -45.97 8.18 -9.73
N GLU A 248 -47.21 7.70 -9.82
CA GLU A 248 -47.76 6.61 -8.97
C GLU A 248 -46.83 5.39 -8.85
N PHE A 249 -46.22 4.95 -9.95
CA PHE A 249 -45.31 3.80 -9.97
C PHE A 249 -43.98 4.02 -9.21
N ALA A 250 -43.64 5.27 -8.91
CA ALA A 250 -42.39 5.69 -8.25
C ALA A 250 -42.61 6.21 -6.82
N ARG A 251 -43.86 6.30 -6.35
CA ARG A 251 -44.22 6.84 -5.02
C ARG A 251 -43.77 5.99 -3.84
N ASN A 252 -43.34 4.76 -4.10
CA ASN A 252 -42.99 3.77 -3.08
C ASN A 252 -44.17 3.50 -2.13
N LEU A 253 -45.34 3.15 -2.66
CA LEU A 253 -46.50 2.80 -1.81
C LEU A 253 -46.46 1.32 -1.41
N ILE A 254 -46.79 1.00 -0.16
CA ILE A 254 -46.93 -0.38 0.33
C ILE A 254 -48.40 -0.66 0.65
N GLY A 255 -48.98 -1.67 -0.01
CA GLY A 255 -50.41 -1.93 0.09
C GLY A 255 -50.87 -3.13 -0.73
N ILE A 256 -52.18 -3.35 -0.69
CA ILE A 256 -52.85 -4.43 -1.41
C ILE A 256 -53.53 -3.85 -2.65
N LYS A 257 -53.24 -4.45 -3.81
CA LYS A 257 -54.00 -4.17 -5.03
C LYS A 257 -55.27 -5.03 -5.03
N ASN A 258 -56.42 -4.38 -4.95
CA ASN A 258 -57.73 -5.01 -4.95
C ASN A 258 -58.09 -5.53 -6.34
N LYS A 259 -59.05 -6.46 -6.41
CA LYS A 259 -59.51 -7.07 -7.68
C LYS A 259 -60.15 -6.07 -8.64
N ASP A 260 -60.70 -4.97 -8.12
CA ASP A 260 -61.29 -3.88 -8.89
C ASP A 260 -60.24 -2.88 -9.43
N GLY A 261 -58.95 -3.11 -9.15
CA GLY A 261 -57.85 -2.26 -9.56
C GLY A 261 -57.53 -1.13 -8.60
N SER A 262 -58.31 -0.94 -7.52
CA SER A 262 -57.98 0.02 -6.47
C SER A 262 -56.78 -0.45 -5.65
N PHE A 263 -56.06 0.50 -5.04
CA PHE A 263 -54.93 0.22 -4.16
C PHE A 263 -55.27 0.68 -2.75
N THR A 264 -55.18 -0.23 -1.78
CA THR A 264 -55.33 0.07 -0.36
C THR A 264 -53.95 0.07 0.26
N GLU A 265 -53.47 1.25 0.63
CA GLU A 265 -52.23 1.40 1.38
C GLU A 265 -52.35 0.74 2.75
N THR A 266 -51.36 -0.07 3.10
CA THR A 266 -51.31 -0.81 4.37
C THR A 266 -50.21 -0.31 5.30
N VAL A 267 -49.27 0.46 4.78
CA VAL A 267 -48.21 1.11 5.57
C VAL A 267 -48.09 2.54 5.07
N GLN A 268 -48.31 3.50 5.96
CA GLN A 268 -48.26 4.94 5.65
C GLN A 268 -46.84 5.49 5.77
N ASP A 269 -46.59 6.66 5.19
CA ASP A 269 -45.33 7.39 5.39
C ASP A 269 -45.04 7.60 6.89
N GLY A 270 -43.79 7.33 7.29
CA GLY A 270 -43.35 7.44 8.67
C GLY A 270 -43.73 6.26 9.57
N GLU A 271 -44.46 5.25 9.09
CA GLU A 271 -44.71 4.04 9.89
C GLU A 271 -43.47 3.12 9.92
N PRO A 272 -43.17 2.45 11.05
CA PRO A 272 -42.05 1.51 11.13
C PRO A 272 -42.17 0.40 10.09
N VAL A 273 -41.09 0.17 9.34
CA VAL A 273 -41.05 -0.89 8.32
C VAL A 273 -39.65 -1.46 8.22
N ASP A 274 -39.56 -2.75 8.00
CA ASP A 274 -38.28 -3.42 7.78
C ASP A 274 -37.61 -2.99 6.47
N ILE A 275 -36.29 -3.14 6.41
CA ILE A 275 -35.52 -2.92 5.19
C ILE A 275 -36.07 -3.85 4.09
N PRO A 276 -36.44 -3.33 2.90
CA PRO A 276 -37.07 -4.13 1.86
C PRO A 276 -36.24 -5.35 1.44
N ALA A 277 -36.92 -6.46 1.15
CA ALA A 277 -36.27 -7.69 0.71
C ALA A 277 -35.37 -7.46 -0.52
N GLY A 278 -34.17 -8.04 -0.50
CA GLY A 278 -33.16 -7.87 -1.56
C GLY A 278 -32.43 -6.52 -1.52
N ARG A 279 -32.68 -5.67 -0.52
CA ARG A 279 -31.96 -4.42 -0.24
C ARG A 279 -31.25 -4.50 1.10
N TRP A 280 -30.40 -3.51 1.37
CA TRP A 280 -29.69 -3.36 2.63
C TRP A 280 -29.48 -1.88 2.93
N VAL A 281 -29.16 -1.58 4.19
CA VAL A 281 -28.60 -0.30 4.62
C VAL A 281 -27.09 -0.52 4.83
N ASP A 282 -26.24 0.27 4.18
CA ASP A 282 -24.80 0.26 4.44
C ASP A 282 -24.51 1.15 5.66
N LEU A 283 -23.88 0.59 6.69
CA LEU A 283 -23.43 1.29 7.89
C LEU A 283 -21.90 1.26 7.95
N ARG A 284 -21.28 2.43 8.06
CA ARG A 284 -19.83 2.60 8.27
C ARG A 284 -19.57 2.88 9.73
N VAL A 285 -18.88 1.96 10.40
CA VAL A 285 -18.76 1.96 11.86
C VAL A 285 -17.32 2.13 12.32
N GLU A 286 -17.16 2.61 13.53
CA GLU A 286 -15.89 2.57 14.24
C GLU A 286 -15.77 1.23 14.98
N MET A 287 -14.62 0.56 14.84
CA MET A 287 -14.38 -0.74 15.47
C MET A 287 -13.47 -0.58 16.69
N PRO A 288 -13.74 -1.31 17.80
CA PRO A 288 -12.89 -1.23 18.97
C PRO A 288 -11.49 -1.80 18.70
N ARG A 289 -10.47 -1.33 19.42
CA ARG A 289 -9.07 -1.75 19.23
C ARG A 289 -8.85 -3.24 19.45
N ASN A 290 -9.69 -3.88 20.26
CA ASN A 290 -9.69 -5.32 20.50
C ASN A 290 -10.69 -6.07 19.60
N SER A 291 -11.11 -5.50 18.46
CA SER A 291 -11.88 -6.24 17.46
C SER A 291 -11.07 -7.42 16.93
N LEU A 292 -11.75 -8.47 16.44
CA LEU A 292 -11.11 -9.68 15.94
C LEU A 292 -10.10 -9.36 14.83
N TRP A 293 -10.46 -8.45 13.93
CA TRP A 293 -9.56 -7.98 12.87
C TRP A 293 -8.33 -7.26 13.43
N ASN A 294 -8.51 -6.32 14.37
CA ASN A 294 -7.40 -5.57 14.97
C ASN A 294 -6.45 -6.48 15.75
N ILE A 295 -6.97 -7.48 16.48
CA ILE A 295 -6.17 -8.49 17.19
C ILE A 295 -5.38 -9.33 16.20
N LYS A 296 -6.02 -9.86 15.14
CA LYS A 296 -5.31 -10.65 14.11
C LYS A 296 -4.18 -9.84 13.46
N GLN A 297 -4.40 -8.56 13.18
CA GLN A 297 -3.37 -7.67 12.65
C GLN A 297 -2.23 -7.45 13.65
N GLN A 298 -2.52 -7.30 14.94
CA GLN A 298 -1.51 -7.13 15.97
C GLN A 298 -0.70 -8.42 16.19
N GLU A 299 -1.35 -9.57 16.33
CA GLU A 299 -0.70 -10.87 16.49
C GLU A 299 0.20 -11.22 15.30
N ALA A 300 -0.23 -10.90 14.08
CA ALA A 300 0.58 -11.08 12.88
C ALA A 300 1.85 -10.20 12.92
N ARG A 301 1.74 -8.96 13.41
CA ARG A 301 2.90 -8.07 13.60
C ARG A 301 3.85 -8.60 14.67
N GLU A 302 3.32 -8.98 15.84
CA GLU A 302 4.12 -9.52 16.94
C GLU A 302 4.80 -10.86 16.58
N LYS A 303 4.13 -11.71 15.79
CA LYS A 303 4.72 -12.94 15.26
C LYS A 303 5.85 -12.63 14.29
N ALA A 304 5.64 -11.71 13.34
CA ALA A 304 6.69 -11.29 12.42
C ALA A 304 7.90 -10.68 13.16
N GLU A 305 7.66 -9.93 14.24
CA GLU A 305 8.72 -9.37 15.08
C GLU A 305 9.48 -10.45 15.86
N ARG A 306 8.79 -11.44 16.43
CA ARG A 306 9.45 -12.59 17.09
C ARG A 306 10.29 -13.42 16.13
N GLU A 307 9.78 -13.71 14.94
CA GLU A 307 10.52 -14.42 13.89
C GLU A 307 11.78 -13.63 13.47
N ARG A 308 11.69 -12.29 13.40
CA ARG A 308 12.86 -11.41 13.17
C ARG A 308 13.90 -11.55 14.28
N GLN A 309 13.49 -11.48 15.55
CA GLN A 309 14.42 -11.58 16.69
C GLN A 309 15.13 -12.95 16.74
N GLN A 310 14.40 -14.04 16.46
CA GLN A 310 14.99 -15.38 16.40
C GLN A 310 15.98 -15.53 15.24
N ASN A 311 15.64 -15.02 14.05
CA ASN A 311 16.54 -15.04 12.90
C ASN A 311 17.81 -14.20 13.13
N GLN A 312 17.71 -13.09 13.87
CA GLN A 312 18.88 -12.28 14.25
C GLN A 312 19.79 -12.99 15.26
N GLN A 313 19.23 -13.70 16.25
CA GLN A 313 20.01 -14.46 17.22
C GLN A 313 20.69 -15.70 16.61
N GLY A 314 20.03 -16.38 15.67
CA GLY A 314 20.60 -17.54 14.96
C GLY A 314 21.75 -17.21 14.01
N THR A 315 21.95 -15.94 13.66
CA THR A 315 23.03 -15.47 12.76
C THR A 315 24.29 -15.02 13.53
N GLN A 316 24.24 -14.99 14.87
CA GLN A 316 25.37 -14.62 15.75
C GLN A 316 26.11 -15.83 16.36
N LEU A 317 25.79 -17.06 15.94
CA LEU A 317 26.50 -18.31 16.27
C LEU A 317 27.21 -18.86 15.02
#